data_AF-A0A7C4V1Q9-F1
#
_entry.id   AF-A0A7C4V1Q9-F1
#
_cell.length_a   1.000
_cell.length_b   1.000
_cell.length_c   1.000
_cell.angle_alpha   90.00
_cell.angle_beta   90.00
_cell.angle_gamma   90.00
#
_symmetry.space_group_name_H-M   'P 1'
#
loop_
_entity.id
_entity.type
_entity.pdbx_description
1 polymer ?
#
loop_
_entity_poly.entity_id
_entity_poly.type
_entity_poly.pdbx_seq_one_letter_code
_entity_poly.pdbx_strand_id
1 'polypeptide(L)'
;MEDFWGMMFENKAFCFIRANFWFTAFLLVLLLSFGGVANSAASRGAEYLAKCKQHNATVFDGQAQVSLGRGTPTAWEARGTLNGVAVSTLAGTYTLLLQLDNGASLSVTGSGQCPDIPVGTRIRVLVQDRLSSSEGLPNQQGVQDFSPVPLAVATESEVQAALLAAQKSAKAGSSASKSARTSRTARPSSRGFYYGVGRGWDISAIVEAYKRAVAWFNPRLSEPQLETIARSVLGFSSRYGVDPRLVMAVLAVESGFKLDATSRKGAMGLGQLMPATARGLGVTNAYDPVQNIEASVRLIRGHLEKFSGRSSMEQLALALASYNAGSGAVRKYGGVPPYRETKNYIRKVASWYKHFCGE
;
A
#
# COMPACT_ATOMS: atom_id res chain seq x y z
N MET A 1 77.79 -41.02 15.41
CA MET A 1 78.69 -40.80 14.26
C MET A 1 77.81 -40.72 13.02
N GLU A 2 77.03 -39.64 12.86
CA GLU A 2 77.48 -38.28 12.44
C GLU A 2 77.64 -38.22 10.91
N ASP A 3 77.10 -37.26 10.15
CA ASP A 3 76.12 -36.19 10.46
C ASP A 3 75.25 -35.94 9.19
N PHE A 4 73.98 -35.53 9.19
CA PHE A 4 73.09 -34.74 10.07
C PHE A 4 73.07 -33.20 9.84
N TRP A 5 74.14 -32.58 9.31
CA TRP A 5 74.13 -31.18 8.85
C TRP A 5 74.41 -31.06 7.34
N GLY A 6 73.37 -31.02 6.51
CA GLY A 6 73.59 -30.89 5.06
C GLY A 6 72.38 -30.87 4.12
N MET A 7 71.19 -30.40 4.53
CA MET A 7 70.10 -29.99 3.60
C MET A 7 68.96 -29.24 4.31
N MET A 8 69.30 -28.11 4.95
CA MET A 8 68.32 -27.06 5.29
C MET A 8 68.39 -25.97 4.22
N PHE A 9 67.23 -25.43 3.84
CA PHE A 9 67.00 -24.50 2.71
C PHE A 9 67.07 -25.12 1.31
N GLU A 10 65.99 -25.81 0.89
CA GLU A 10 65.22 -25.50 -0.33
C GLU A 10 64.12 -26.56 -0.59
N ASN A 11 62.92 -26.38 0.01
CA ASN A 11 61.60 -26.75 -0.58
C ASN A 11 60.40 -26.50 0.38
N LYS A 12 60.25 -25.28 0.90
CA LYS A 12 58.96 -24.84 1.50
C LYS A 12 58.11 -23.97 0.56
N ALA A 13 58.54 -23.77 -0.69
CA ALA A 13 57.80 -22.96 -1.67
C ALA A 13 56.68 -23.73 -2.40
N PHE A 14 56.83 -25.04 -2.65
CA PHE A 14 55.97 -25.75 -3.60
C PHE A 14 54.60 -26.20 -3.05
N CYS A 15 54.43 -26.35 -1.73
CA CYS A 15 53.12 -26.69 -1.15
C CYS A 15 52.16 -25.49 -1.02
N PHE A 16 52.64 -24.25 -1.03
CA PHE A 16 51.78 -23.06 -0.84
C PHE A 16 51.06 -22.62 -2.13
N ILE A 17 51.59 -22.98 -3.31
CA ILE A 17 51.10 -22.45 -4.60
C ILE A 17 49.82 -23.16 -5.09
N ARG A 18 49.64 -24.46 -4.82
CA ARG A 18 48.42 -25.19 -5.24
C ARG A 18 47.20 -24.90 -4.38
N ALA A 19 47.37 -24.55 -3.10
CA ALA A 19 46.26 -24.13 -2.23
C ALA A 19 45.69 -22.76 -2.65
N ASN A 20 46.55 -21.82 -3.05
CA ASN A 20 46.14 -20.46 -3.39
C ASN A 20 45.37 -20.37 -4.72
N PHE A 21 45.60 -21.29 -5.66
CA PHE A 21 44.91 -21.28 -6.97
C PHE A 21 43.45 -21.75 -6.88
N TRP A 22 43.13 -22.68 -5.97
CA TRP A 22 41.75 -23.05 -5.68
C TRP A 22 41.04 -21.96 -4.89
N PHE A 23 41.72 -21.29 -3.95
CA PHE A 23 41.12 -20.21 -3.17
C PHE A 23 40.81 -18.96 -4.01
N THR A 24 41.69 -18.56 -4.94
CA THR A 24 41.42 -17.44 -5.86
C THR A 24 40.36 -17.78 -6.90
N ALA A 25 40.35 -18.99 -7.46
CA ALA A 25 39.29 -19.43 -8.37
C ALA A 25 37.90 -19.47 -7.69
N PHE A 26 37.83 -19.97 -6.45
CA PHE A 26 36.58 -20.01 -5.68
C PHE A 26 36.09 -18.59 -5.33
N LEU A 27 37.01 -17.67 -4.98
CA LEU A 27 36.67 -16.26 -4.74
C LEU A 27 36.21 -15.55 -6.02
N LEU A 28 36.80 -15.86 -7.19
CA LEU A 28 36.40 -15.28 -8.48
C LEU A 28 35.01 -15.76 -8.91
N VAL A 29 34.69 -17.05 -8.72
CA VAL A 29 33.35 -17.59 -8.97
C VAL A 29 32.32 -16.98 -8.01
N LEU A 30 32.66 -16.81 -6.72
CA LEU A 30 31.78 -16.13 -5.76
C LEU A 30 31.53 -14.65 -6.15
N LEU A 31 32.57 -13.93 -6.58
CA LEU A 31 32.46 -12.54 -7.02
C LEU A 31 31.66 -12.39 -8.33
N LEU A 32 31.77 -13.35 -9.26
CA LEU A 32 30.96 -13.38 -10.49
C LEU A 32 29.49 -13.73 -10.20
N SER A 33 29.22 -14.61 -9.22
CA SER A 33 27.85 -14.92 -8.76
C SER A 33 27.15 -13.74 -8.08
N PHE A 34 27.86 -12.95 -7.26
CA PHE A 34 27.30 -11.73 -6.69
C PHE A 34 27.23 -10.55 -7.69
N GLY A 35 28.13 -10.50 -8.68
CA GLY A 35 28.13 -9.49 -9.73
C GLY A 35 26.88 -9.52 -10.63
N GLY A 36 26.36 -10.72 -10.94
CA GLY A 36 25.16 -10.88 -11.76
C GLY A 36 23.90 -10.27 -11.14
N VAL A 37 23.69 -10.48 -9.83
CA VAL A 37 22.51 -9.96 -9.12
C VAL A 37 22.60 -8.45 -8.90
N ALA A 38 23.80 -7.93 -8.60
CA ALA A 38 24.02 -6.48 -8.46
C ALA A 38 23.76 -5.72 -9.79
N ASN A 39 24.14 -6.30 -10.93
CA ASN A 39 23.87 -5.73 -12.25
C ASN A 39 22.36 -5.72 -12.60
N SER A 40 21.59 -6.76 -12.22
CA SER A 40 20.16 -6.85 -12.56
C SER A 40 19.25 -5.94 -11.72
N ALA A 41 19.65 -5.61 -10.50
CA ALA A 41 18.99 -4.60 -9.67
C ALA A 41 19.27 -3.18 -10.18
N ALA A 42 20.53 -2.88 -10.51
CA ALA A 42 20.92 -1.59 -11.06
C ALA A 42 20.31 -1.34 -12.45
N SER A 43 20.13 -2.37 -13.29
CA SER A 43 19.52 -2.23 -14.62
C SER A 43 18.03 -1.87 -14.54
N ARG A 44 17.25 -2.51 -13.66
CA ARG A 44 15.82 -2.15 -13.45
C ARG A 44 15.67 -0.72 -12.93
N GLY A 45 16.50 -0.30 -11.98
CA GLY A 45 16.53 1.08 -11.50
C GLY A 45 16.90 2.09 -12.59
N ALA A 46 17.83 1.74 -13.49
CA ALA A 46 18.24 2.59 -14.61
C ALA A 46 17.15 2.69 -15.70
N GLU A 47 16.48 1.58 -16.05
CA GLU A 47 15.35 1.57 -16.99
C GLU A 47 14.19 2.43 -16.45
N TYR A 48 13.88 2.30 -15.16
CA TYR A 48 12.87 3.12 -14.48
C TYR A 48 13.17 4.61 -14.62
N LEU A 49 14.41 5.04 -14.31
CA LEU A 49 14.83 6.44 -14.44
C LEU A 49 14.81 6.93 -15.89
N ALA A 50 15.15 6.06 -16.86
CA ALA A 50 15.07 6.39 -18.28
C ALA A 50 13.62 6.66 -18.72
N LYS A 51 12.67 5.82 -18.30
CA LYS A 51 11.23 6.03 -18.56
C LYS A 51 10.69 7.29 -17.87
N CYS A 52 11.07 7.57 -16.62
CA CYS A 52 10.69 8.82 -15.95
C CYS A 52 11.18 10.06 -16.74
N LYS A 53 12.39 10.01 -17.29
CA LYS A 53 12.92 11.09 -18.15
C LYS A 53 12.17 11.18 -19.49
N GLN A 54 11.85 10.05 -20.12
CA GLN A 54 11.11 9.99 -21.38
C GLN A 54 9.71 10.62 -21.28
N HIS A 55 9.01 10.39 -20.17
CA HIS A 55 7.63 10.87 -19.96
C HIS A 55 7.55 12.23 -19.23
N ASN A 56 8.68 12.88 -18.96
CA ASN A 56 8.76 14.12 -18.17
C ASN A 56 8.01 14.02 -16.82
N ALA A 57 8.23 12.92 -16.11
CA ALA A 57 7.41 12.52 -14.96
C ALA A 57 7.56 13.47 -13.76
N THR A 58 6.44 13.83 -13.14
CA THR A 58 6.38 14.58 -11.88
C THR A 58 5.90 13.70 -10.73
N VAL A 59 6.27 14.03 -9.48
CA VAL A 59 5.83 13.26 -8.31
C VAL A 59 4.32 13.40 -8.12
N PHE A 60 3.63 12.28 -7.94
CA PHE A 60 2.20 12.26 -7.66
C PHE A 60 1.94 12.67 -6.20
N ASP A 61 1.24 13.78 -6.00
CA ASP A 61 0.98 14.39 -4.69
C ASP A 61 -0.33 13.93 -4.02
N GLY A 62 -1.04 13.00 -4.66
CA GLY A 62 -2.35 12.51 -4.23
C GLY A 62 -3.54 13.20 -4.92
N GLN A 63 -3.30 14.15 -5.83
CA GLN A 63 -4.31 14.74 -6.70
C GLN A 63 -3.89 14.61 -8.16
N ALA A 64 -4.78 14.06 -9.00
CA ALA A 64 -4.60 14.15 -10.45
C ALA A 64 -4.95 15.58 -10.90
N GLN A 65 -3.95 16.46 -11.01
CA GLN A 65 -4.15 17.75 -11.68
C GLN A 65 -4.30 17.54 -13.19
N VAL A 66 -5.54 17.33 -13.64
CA VAL A 66 -5.92 17.33 -15.06
C VAL A 66 -5.91 18.76 -15.58
N SER A 67 -4.70 19.26 -15.86
CA SER A 67 -4.46 20.51 -16.58
C SER A 67 -4.18 20.18 -18.04
N LEU A 68 -5.14 20.36 -18.93
CA LEU A 68 -4.95 20.12 -20.37
C LEU A 68 -4.22 21.30 -21.02
N GLY A 69 -2.89 21.19 -21.18
CA GLY A 69 -2.05 22.24 -21.77
C GLY A 69 -0.74 21.71 -22.35
N ARG A 70 -0.08 22.48 -23.23
CA ARG A 70 1.23 22.08 -23.75
C ARG A 70 2.28 22.06 -22.62
N GLY A 71 2.98 20.94 -22.48
CA GLY A 71 4.06 20.77 -21.50
C GLY A 71 3.62 20.11 -20.19
N THR A 72 2.36 19.69 -20.04
CA THR A 72 1.90 18.96 -18.86
C THR A 72 2.45 17.53 -18.82
N PRO A 73 2.78 16.99 -17.64
CA PRO A 73 3.30 15.63 -17.50
C PRO A 73 2.29 14.60 -18.02
N THR A 74 2.75 13.65 -18.83
CA THR A 74 1.92 12.55 -19.37
C THR A 74 1.95 11.29 -18.49
N ALA A 75 2.84 11.27 -17.50
CA ALA A 75 2.93 10.24 -16.48
C ALA A 75 3.38 10.86 -15.14
N TRP A 76 3.04 10.21 -14.04
CA TRP A 76 3.37 10.64 -12.69
C TRP A 76 4.14 9.55 -11.94
N GLU A 77 5.05 9.96 -11.07
CA GLU A 77 5.81 9.08 -10.19
C GLU A 77 5.07 8.94 -8.85
N ALA A 78 4.40 7.81 -8.66
CA ALA A 78 3.84 7.40 -7.39
C ALA A 78 4.94 6.76 -6.52
N ARG A 79 5.19 7.32 -5.32
CA ARG A 79 6.18 6.82 -4.36
C ARG A 79 5.48 6.35 -3.09
N GLY A 80 5.82 5.14 -2.63
CA GLY A 80 5.15 4.58 -1.47
C GLY A 80 5.62 3.18 -1.09
N THR A 81 4.89 2.55 -0.17
CA THR A 81 5.10 1.16 0.24
C THR A 81 4.09 0.26 -0.48
N LEU A 82 4.55 -0.86 -1.03
CA LEU A 82 3.68 -1.89 -1.59
C LEU A 82 2.95 -2.62 -0.47
N ASN A 83 1.67 -2.32 -0.24
CA ASN A 83 0.84 -2.92 0.81
C ASN A 83 0.21 -4.26 0.38
N GLY A 84 0.11 -4.53 -0.91
CA GLY A 84 -0.49 -5.76 -1.41
C GLY A 84 -0.39 -5.90 -2.92
N VAL A 85 -0.53 -7.14 -3.36
CA VAL A 85 -0.56 -7.53 -4.78
C VAL A 85 -1.76 -8.46 -4.98
N ALA A 86 -2.61 -8.15 -5.95
CA ALA A 86 -3.63 -9.06 -6.44
C ALA A 86 -3.28 -9.47 -7.87
N VAL A 87 -3.40 -10.75 -8.21
CA VAL A 87 -3.15 -11.26 -9.56
C VAL A 87 -4.41 -11.97 -10.07
N SER A 88 -4.89 -11.57 -11.25
CA SER A 88 -5.96 -12.26 -11.97
C SER A 88 -5.35 -13.04 -13.12
N THR A 89 -5.15 -14.34 -12.90
CA THR A 89 -4.68 -15.27 -13.94
C THR A 89 -5.65 -15.38 -15.11
N LEU A 90 -6.96 -15.27 -14.86
CA LEU A 90 -8.01 -15.30 -15.89
C LEU A 90 -7.97 -14.06 -16.80
N ALA A 91 -7.66 -12.88 -16.25
CA ALA A 91 -7.59 -11.63 -17.01
C ALA A 91 -6.17 -11.28 -17.50
N GLY A 92 -5.14 -12.02 -17.08
CA GLY A 92 -3.75 -11.69 -17.35
C GLY A 92 -3.31 -10.35 -16.74
N THR A 93 -3.89 -9.96 -15.60
CA THR A 93 -3.63 -8.66 -14.95
C THR A 93 -3.13 -8.80 -13.52
N TYR A 94 -2.46 -7.75 -13.04
CA TYR A 94 -2.07 -7.59 -11.64
C TYR A 94 -2.44 -6.19 -11.14
N THR A 95 -2.75 -6.08 -9.86
CA THR A 95 -3.01 -4.81 -9.18
C THR A 95 -2.04 -4.65 -8.01
N LEU A 96 -1.24 -3.59 -8.06
CA LEU A 96 -0.40 -3.15 -6.94
C LEU A 96 -1.21 -2.21 -6.05
N LEU A 97 -1.24 -2.49 -4.75
CA LEU A 97 -1.83 -1.63 -3.74
C LEU A 97 -0.71 -0.87 -3.05
N LEU A 98 -0.62 0.44 -3.25
CA LEU A 98 0.41 1.30 -2.68
C LEU A 98 -0.16 2.19 -1.57
N GLN A 99 0.60 2.31 -0.49
CA GLN A 99 0.49 3.41 0.48
C GLN A 99 1.50 4.49 0.10
N LEU A 100 1.03 5.60 -0.44
CA LEU A 100 1.88 6.72 -0.86
C LEU A 100 2.50 7.45 0.34
N ASP A 101 3.63 8.12 0.10
CA ASP A 101 4.39 8.86 1.12
C ASP A 101 3.62 10.00 1.80
N ASN A 102 2.57 10.51 1.15
CA ASN A 102 1.65 11.52 1.69
C ASN A 102 0.50 10.92 2.55
N GLY A 103 0.46 9.60 2.73
CA GLY A 103 -0.61 8.90 3.46
C GLY A 103 -1.86 8.56 2.62
N ALA A 104 -1.89 8.87 1.32
CA ALA A 104 -2.96 8.43 0.42
C ALA A 104 -2.73 6.99 -0.08
N SER A 105 -3.81 6.30 -0.44
CA SER A 105 -3.74 4.95 -1.03
C SER A 105 -3.93 5.01 -2.54
N LEU A 106 -3.14 4.25 -3.29
CA LEU A 106 -3.19 4.19 -4.75
C LEU A 106 -3.26 2.73 -5.21
N SER A 107 -4.24 2.40 -6.05
CA SER A 107 -4.33 1.08 -6.71
C SER A 107 -3.90 1.23 -8.16
N VAL A 108 -2.89 0.49 -8.59
CA VAL A 108 -2.34 0.56 -9.96
C VAL A 108 -2.48 -0.80 -10.62
N THR A 109 -3.19 -0.87 -11.75
CA THR A 109 -3.49 -2.15 -12.44
C THR A 109 -2.73 -2.24 -13.76
N GLY A 110 -1.85 -3.23 -13.87
CA GLY A 110 -1.11 -3.58 -15.07
C GLY A 110 -1.54 -4.90 -15.69
N SER A 111 -1.04 -5.18 -16.89
CA SER A 111 -1.20 -6.44 -17.61
C SER A 111 0.13 -7.19 -17.73
N GLY A 112 0.05 -8.51 -17.94
CA GLY A 112 1.21 -9.38 -18.07
C GLY A 112 1.76 -9.88 -16.73
N GLN A 113 3.05 -10.20 -16.70
CA GLN A 113 3.70 -10.76 -15.51
C GLN A 113 3.75 -9.73 -14.39
N CYS A 114 3.25 -10.11 -13.21
CA CYS A 114 3.35 -9.28 -12.01
C CYS A 114 4.83 -9.10 -11.62
N PRO A 115 5.28 -7.89 -11.26
CA PRO A 115 6.59 -7.67 -10.67
C PRO A 115 6.77 -8.52 -9.42
N ASP A 116 7.85 -9.30 -9.36
CA ASP A 116 8.26 -10.04 -8.17
C ASP A 116 8.93 -9.07 -7.17
N ILE A 117 8.09 -8.45 -6.34
CA ILE A 117 8.48 -7.48 -5.31
C ILE A 117 7.76 -7.84 -4.01
N PRO A 118 8.49 -8.05 -2.90
CA PRO A 118 7.87 -8.35 -1.61
C PRO A 118 6.94 -7.21 -1.12
N VAL A 119 5.78 -7.58 -0.58
CA VAL A 119 4.93 -6.67 0.18
C VAL A 119 5.69 -6.10 1.37
N GLY A 120 5.48 -4.83 1.69
CA GLY A 120 6.26 -4.04 2.64
C GLY A 120 7.48 -3.33 2.02
N THR A 121 7.85 -3.64 0.77
CA THR A 121 8.93 -2.95 0.07
C THR A 121 8.52 -1.53 -0.34
N ARG A 122 9.40 -0.55 -0.14
CA ARG A 122 9.24 0.78 -0.73
C ARG A 122 9.49 0.71 -2.23
N ILE A 123 8.51 1.14 -3.02
CA ILE A 123 8.54 1.13 -4.47
C ILE A 123 8.23 2.51 -5.06
N ARG A 124 8.67 2.68 -6.29
CA ARG A 124 8.33 3.80 -7.15
C ARG A 124 7.64 3.23 -8.39
N VAL A 125 6.49 3.78 -8.74
CA VAL A 125 5.70 3.37 -9.90
C VAL A 125 5.48 4.59 -10.78
N LEU A 126 5.91 4.48 -12.03
CA LEU A 126 5.57 5.45 -13.05
C LEU A 126 4.18 5.08 -13.58
N VAL A 127 3.19 5.91 -13.31
CA VAL A 127 1.79 5.70 -13.71
C VAL A 127 1.37 6.67 -14.81
N GLN A 128 0.59 6.18 -15.77
CA GLN A 128 -0.12 7.00 -16.75
C GLN A 128 -1.62 6.72 -16.64
N ASP A 129 -2.46 7.74 -16.80
CA ASP A 129 -3.91 7.56 -16.76
C ASP A 129 -4.42 6.92 -18.05
N ARG A 130 -5.31 5.93 -17.94
CA ARG A 130 -5.83 5.16 -19.08
C ARG A 130 -6.56 6.04 -20.11
N LEU A 131 -7.20 7.13 -19.68
CA LEU A 131 -7.93 8.02 -20.59
C LEU A 131 -7.01 8.87 -21.48
N SER A 132 -5.71 8.93 -21.19
CA SER A 132 -4.73 9.55 -22.10
C SER A 132 -4.42 8.71 -23.36
N SER A 133 -4.97 7.49 -23.47
CA SER A 133 -4.79 6.59 -24.62
C SER A 133 -6.07 6.18 -25.35
N SER A 134 -7.25 6.66 -24.96
CA SER A 134 -8.51 6.39 -25.67
C SER A 134 -9.52 7.54 -25.57
N GLU A 135 -10.25 7.78 -26.66
CA GLU A 135 -11.23 8.87 -26.84
C GLU A 135 -12.53 8.62 -26.02
N GLY A 136 -12.43 8.70 -24.69
CA GLY A 136 -13.56 8.53 -23.77
C GLY A 136 -14.31 9.83 -23.49
N LEU A 137 -15.58 9.91 -23.88
CA LEU A 137 -16.48 11.02 -23.53
C LEU A 137 -16.68 11.14 -22.01
N PRO A 138 -16.77 12.36 -21.44
CA PRO A 138 -16.96 12.56 -20.02
C PRO A 138 -18.38 12.19 -19.55
N ASN A 139 -18.49 11.51 -18.42
CA ASN A 139 -19.76 11.30 -17.73
C ASN A 139 -20.32 12.62 -17.15
N GLN A 140 -21.65 12.76 -17.11
CA GLN A 140 -22.39 14.00 -16.80
C GLN A 140 -22.26 14.55 -15.36
N GLN A 141 -21.22 14.16 -14.61
CA GLN A 141 -20.90 14.71 -13.28
C GLN A 141 -19.50 15.34 -13.19
N GLY A 142 -18.72 15.36 -14.28
CA GLY A 142 -17.45 16.11 -14.36
C GLY A 142 -16.29 15.53 -13.53
N VAL A 143 -16.51 14.45 -12.77
CA VAL A 143 -15.44 13.69 -12.12
C VAL A 143 -14.91 12.66 -13.11
N GLN A 144 -13.62 12.77 -13.48
CA GLN A 144 -12.94 11.76 -14.27
C GLN A 144 -12.39 10.67 -13.33
N ASP A 145 -12.78 9.42 -13.56
CA ASP A 145 -12.28 8.27 -12.81
C ASP A 145 -10.83 7.96 -13.21
N PHE A 146 -9.88 8.49 -12.45
CA PHE A 146 -8.44 8.24 -12.62
C PHE A 146 -8.14 6.72 -12.52
N SER A 147 -7.66 6.13 -13.61
CA SER A 147 -7.41 4.69 -13.77
C SER A 147 -5.93 4.46 -14.12
N PRO A 148 -5.02 4.55 -13.14
CA PRO A 148 -3.57 4.51 -13.38
C PRO A 148 -3.10 3.13 -13.84
N VAL A 149 -2.36 3.14 -14.95
CA VAL A 149 -1.68 2.00 -15.55
C VAL A 149 -0.16 2.15 -15.33
N PRO A 150 0.57 1.10 -14.92
CA PRO A 150 2.01 1.18 -14.68
C PRO A 150 2.81 1.13 -15.99
N LEU A 151 3.67 2.11 -16.22
CA LEU A 151 4.67 2.13 -17.29
C LEU A 151 6.02 1.53 -16.85
N ALA A 152 6.33 1.67 -15.56
CA ALA A 152 7.53 1.15 -14.92
C ALA A 152 7.31 0.96 -13.41
N VAL A 153 7.95 -0.06 -12.84
CA VAL A 153 7.97 -0.32 -11.39
C VAL A 153 9.41 -0.63 -11.00
N ALA A 154 9.90 0.01 -9.93
CA ALA A 154 11.19 -0.31 -9.33
C ALA A 154 11.13 -0.15 -7.81
N THR A 155 11.97 -0.88 -7.08
CA THR A 155 12.16 -0.65 -5.65
C THR A 155 12.97 0.63 -5.40
N GLU A 156 12.78 1.25 -4.24
CA GLU A 156 13.57 2.41 -3.80
C GLU A 156 15.08 2.10 -3.81
N SER A 157 15.44 0.86 -3.44
CA SER A 157 16.82 0.35 -3.47
C SER A 157 17.42 0.29 -4.87
N GLU A 158 16.66 -0.15 -5.88
CA GLU A 158 17.13 -0.23 -7.27
C GLU A 158 17.34 1.16 -7.88
N VAL A 159 16.39 2.08 -7.64
CA VAL A 159 16.51 3.48 -8.08
C VAL A 159 17.69 4.16 -7.40
N GLN A 160 17.89 3.95 -6.09
CA GLN A 160 19.03 4.51 -5.38
C GLN A 160 20.37 3.91 -5.86
N ALA A 161 20.42 2.61 -6.17
CA ALA A 161 21.61 1.97 -6.75
C ALA A 161 21.95 2.56 -8.13
N ALA A 162 20.96 2.77 -8.99
CA ALA A 162 21.13 3.37 -10.31
C ALA A 162 21.59 4.84 -10.23
N LEU A 163 21.03 5.64 -9.31
CA LEU A 163 21.49 7.01 -9.06
C LEU A 163 22.94 7.06 -8.57
N LEU A 164 23.33 6.17 -7.65
CA LEU A 164 24.71 6.06 -7.15
C LEU A 164 25.68 5.61 -8.25
N ALA A 165 25.27 4.70 -9.13
CA ALA A 165 26.07 4.30 -10.30
C ALA A 165 26.27 5.47 -11.27
N ALA A 166 25.20 6.21 -11.61
CA ALA A 166 25.28 7.39 -12.46
C ALA A 166 26.18 8.48 -11.87
N GLN A 167 26.10 8.73 -10.56
CA GLN A 167 26.99 9.68 -9.87
C GLN A 167 28.46 9.24 -9.88
N LYS A 168 28.74 7.93 -9.75
CA LYS A 168 30.10 7.39 -9.86
C LYS A 168 30.65 7.57 -11.27
N SER A 169 29.86 7.29 -12.32
CA SER A 169 30.26 7.51 -13.71
C SER A 169 30.48 8.99 -14.02
N ALA A 170 29.62 9.89 -13.53
CA ALA A 170 29.80 11.33 -13.66
C ALA A 170 31.06 11.83 -12.93
N LYS A 171 31.37 11.29 -11.74
CA LYS A 171 32.61 11.60 -11.01
C LYS A 171 33.85 10.99 -11.63
N ALA A 172 33.77 9.83 -12.28
CA ALA A 172 34.88 9.25 -13.05
C ALA A 172 35.19 10.10 -14.29
N GLY A 173 34.15 10.62 -14.95
CA GLY A 173 34.30 11.64 -16.01
C GLY A 173 34.82 12.98 -15.48
N SER A 174 34.44 13.40 -14.28
CA SER A 174 34.91 14.67 -13.69
C SER A 174 36.24 14.56 -12.95
N SER A 175 36.73 13.39 -12.57
CA SER A 175 38.05 13.23 -11.93
C SER A 175 39.23 13.42 -12.89
N ALA A 176 38.95 13.51 -14.20
CA ALA A 176 39.86 14.09 -15.18
C ALA A 176 40.00 15.63 -15.06
N SER A 177 39.22 16.28 -14.18
CA SER A 177 39.17 17.74 -14.02
C SER A 177 39.15 18.19 -12.56
N LYS A 178 40.33 18.62 -12.09
CA LYS A 178 40.56 19.62 -11.03
C LYS A 178 40.26 19.24 -9.57
N SER A 179 41.37 18.89 -8.92
CA SER A 179 41.86 19.39 -7.62
C SER A 179 41.08 20.52 -6.91
N ALA A 180 41.00 20.37 -5.58
CA ALA A 180 40.93 21.40 -4.54
C ALA A 180 39.73 22.38 -4.50
N ARG A 181 38.83 22.17 -3.51
CA ARG A 181 38.56 23.19 -2.47
C ARG A 181 38.00 22.60 -1.18
N THR A 182 38.32 23.23 -0.06
CA THR A 182 38.09 22.76 1.31
C THR A 182 36.71 23.10 1.89
N SER A 183 36.23 22.18 2.74
CA SER A 183 35.28 22.30 3.86
C SER A 183 34.53 23.62 4.11
N ARG A 184 33.21 23.51 4.31
CA ARG A 184 32.52 24.21 5.41
C ARG A 184 31.34 23.41 5.93
N THR A 185 31.32 23.14 7.24
CA THR A 185 30.23 22.45 7.93
C THR A 185 29.07 23.41 8.21
N ALA A 186 27.83 22.92 8.04
CA ALA A 186 26.63 23.60 8.50
C ALA A 186 25.74 22.58 9.23
N ARG A 187 25.25 22.98 10.41
CA ARG A 187 24.43 22.17 11.32
C ARG A 187 22.99 22.67 11.26
N PRO A 188 21.98 21.81 11.03
CA PRO A 188 20.59 22.19 11.27
C PRO A 188 20.15 21.78 12.68
N SER A 189 19.46 22.69 13.35
CA SER A 189 18.65 22.42 14.53
C SER A 189 17.21 22.82 14.26
N SER A 190 16.27 21.90 14.39
CA SER A 190 14.89 22.20 14.79
C SER A 190 14.17 20.90 15.15
N ARG A 191 13.30 20.98 16.16
CA ARG A 191 12.49 19.85 16.63
C ARG A 191 11.25 19.74 15.75
N GLY A 192 10.99 18.56 15.20
CA GLY A 192 9.69 18.16 14.67
C GLY A 192 9.19 16.95 15.45
N PHE A 193 8.05 17.08 16.13
CA PHE A 193 7.41 15.97 16.83
C PHE A 193 6.77 15.04 15.78
N TYR A 194 7.46 13.97 15.40
CA TYR A 194 6.89 12.86 14.65
C TYR A 194 6.67 11.69 15.60
N TYR A 195 5.43 11.20 15.70
CA TYR A 195 5.19 9.86 16.22
C TYR A 195 5.84 8.86 15.26
N GLY A 196 7.04 8.41 15.62
CA GLY A 196 7.78 7.46 14.81
C GLY A 196 7.07 6.10 14.79
N VAL A 197 6.70 5.64 13.60
CA VAL A 197 6.36 4.23 13.39
C VAL A 197 7.65 3.53 12.92
N GLY A 198 8.28 2.83 13.85
CA GLY A 198 9.54 2.14 13.63
C GLY A 198 9.40 0.83 12.83
N ARG A 199 10.55 0.16 12.71
CA ARG A 199 10.77 -1.14 12.05
C ARG A 199 9.67 -2.18 12.33
N GLY A 200 9.26 -2.91 11.29
CA GLY A 200 8.79 -4.29 11.40
C GLY A 200 7.35 -4.52 11.86
N TRP A 201 6.36 -4.07 11.09
CA TRP A 201 4.99 -4.58 11.23
C TRP A 201 4.85 -5.92 10.49
N ASP A 202 4.61 -6.99 11.24
CA ASP A 202 4.16 -8.25 10.66
C ASP A 202 2.67 -8.13 10.28
N ILE A 203 2.40 -8.04 8.98
CA ILE A 203 1.03 -8.01 8.44
C ILE A 203 0.26 -9.29 8.82
N SER A 204 0.95 -10.41 8.99
CA SER A 204 0.36 -11.69 9.44
C SER A 204 -0.20 -11.53 10.85
N ALA A 205 0.57 -10.97 11.79
CA ALA A 205 0.12 -10.66 13.14
C ALA A 205 -1.07 -9.66 13.17
N ILE A 206 -1.12 -8.68 12.26
CA ILE A 206 -2.27 -7.77 12.15
C ILE A 206 -3.51 -8.52 11.66
N VAL A 207 -3.40 -9.28 10.57
CA VAL A 207 -4.50 -10.11 10.03
C VAL A 207 -4.99 -11.09 11.11
N GLU A 208 -4.09 -11.71 11.85
CA GLU A 208 -4.39 -12.63 12.95
C GLU A 208 -5.05 -11.95 14.16
N ALA A 209 -4.71 -10.69 14.46
CA ALA A 209 -5.45 -9.91 15.45
C ALA A 209 -6.90 -9.65 15.01
N TYR A 210 -7.12 -9.32 13.72
CA TYR A 210 -8.46 -9.10 13.17
C TYR A 210 -9.28 -10.40 13.10
N LYS A 211 -8.68 -11.53 12.71
CA LYS A 211 -9.33 -12.85 12.72
C LYS A 211 -9.82 -13.24 14.10
N ARG A 212 -8.96 -13.11 15.12
CA ARG A 212 -9.34 -13.37 16.53
C ARG A 212 -10.47 -12.46 16.99
N ALA A 213 -10.46 -11.19 16.60
CA ALA A 213 -11.57 -10.27 16.88
C ALA A 213 -12.88 -10.69 16.19
N VAL A 214 -12.86 -11.08 14.90
CA VAL A 214 -14.04 -11.60 14.19
C VAL A 214 -14.57 -12.88 14.85
N ALA A 215 -13.68 -13.83 15.15
CA ALA A 215 -14.01 -15.13 15.76
C ALA A 215 -14.63 -14.99 17.16
N TRP A 216 -14.30 -13.93 17.91
CA TRP A 216 -14.93 -13.64 19.20
C TRP A 216 -16.44 -13.37 19.08
N PHE A 217 -16.88 -12.69 18.02
CA PHE A 217 -18.30 -12.45 17.75
C PHE A 217 -18.99 -13.67 17.11
N ASN A 218 -18.32 -14.33 16.17
CA ASN A 218 -18.87 -15.49 15.47
C ASN A 218 -17.84 -16.64 15.39
N PRO A 219 -17.76 -17.49 16.43
CA PRO A 219 -16.81 -18.61 16.48
C PRO A 219 -17.19 -19.77 15.55
N ARG A 220 -18.25 -19.63 14.74
CA ARG A 220 -18.67 -20.65 13.74
C ARG A 220 -18.08 -20.42 12.36
N LEU A 221 -17.36 -19.31 12.15
CA LEU A 221 -16.72 -19.02 10.86
C LEU A 221 -15.50 -19.92 10.67
N SER A 222 -15.34 -20.43 9.46
CA SER A 222 -14.15 -21.21 9.08
C SER A 222 -12.94 -20.30 8.87
N GLU A 223 -11.75 -20.88 8.98
CA GLU A 223 -10.48 -20.14 8.83
C GLU A 223 -10.40 -19.32 7.51
N PRO A 224 -10.80 -19.84 6.33
CA PRO A 224 -10.84 -19.03 5.10
C PRO A 224 -11.84 -17.86 5.15
N GLN A 225 -12.95 -17.99 5.89
CA GLN A 225 -13.92 -16.92 6.08
C GLN A 225 -13.37 -15.83 7.01
N LEU A 226 -12.72 -16.22 8.10
CA LEU A 226 -12.03 -15.29 9.00
C LEU A 226 -10.95 -14.49 8.26
N GLU A 227 -10.10 -15.19 7.49
CA GLU A 227 -9.05 -14.59 6.66
C GLU A 227 -9.64 -13.61 5.63
N THR A 228 -10.72 -14.00 4.94
CA THR A 228 -11.42 -13.18 3.94
C THR A 228 -12.02 -11.92 4.55
N ILE A 229 -12.68 -12.02 5.71
CA ILE A 229 -13.26 -10.87 6.41
C ILE A 229 -12.15 -9.92 6.87
N ALA A 230 -11.12 -10.45 7.54
CA ALA A 230 -10.01 -9.65 8.08
C ALA A 230 -9.26 -8.90 6.96
N ARG A 231 -8.91 -9.58 5.86
CA ARG A 231 -8.26 -8.95 4.70
C ARG A 231 -9.17 -7.96 3.97
N SER A 232 -10.46 -8.24 3.85
CA SER A 232 -11.42 -7.31 3.23
C SER A 232 -11.54 -6.03 4.07
N VAL A 233 -11.70 -6.16 5.39
CA VAL A 233 -11.76 -5.00 6.30
C VAL A 233 -10.48 -4.18 6.18
N LEU A 234 -9.30 -4.77 6.34
CA LEU A 234 -8.01 -4.07 6.28
C LEU A 234 -7.77 -3.43 4.91
N GLY A 235 -8.00 -4.18 3.83
CA GLY A 235 -7.77 -3.74 2.45
C GLY A 235 -8.70 -2.62 2.00
N PHE A 236 -10.01 -2.74 2.23
CA PHE A 236 -10.96 -1.69 1.87
C PHE A 236 -10.82 -0.46 2.78
N SER A 237 -10.54 -0.63 4.07
CA SER A 237 -10.25 0.48 4.99
C SER A 237 -9.04 1.29 4.55
N SER A 238 -7.95 0.61 4.16
CA SER A 238 -6.78 1.25 3.56
C SER A 238 -7.13 1.94 2.24
N ARG A 239 -7.86 1.28 1.33
CA ARG A 239 -8.25 1.83 0.02
C ARG A 239 -9.12 3.09 0.11
N TYR A 240 -10.05 3.14 1.07
CA TYR A 240 -11.04 4.23 1.18
C TYR A 240 -10.76 5.23 2.31
N GLY A 241 -9.66 5.09 3.06
CA GLY A 241 -9.30 6.01 4.13
C GLY A 241 -10.33 6.05 5.26
N VAL A 242 -10.69 4.86 5.77
CA VAL A 242 -11.56 4.65 6.94
C VAL A 242 -10.79 3.82 7.96
N ASP A 243 -10.93 4.08 9.25
CA ASP A 243 -10.24 3.28 10.27
C ASP A 243 -10.80 1.84 10.28
N PRO A 244 -9.96 0.79 10.10
CA PRO A 244 -10.45 -0.59 10.08
C PRO A 244 -11.08 -1.03 11.40
N ARG A 245 -10.73 -0.42 12.54
CA ARG A 245 -11.38 -0.66 13.85
C ARG A 245 -12.79 -0.09 13.89
N LEU A 246 -13.05 1.03 13.21
CA LEU A 246 -14.40 1.59 13.07
C LEU A 246 -15.27 0.68 12.19
N VAL A 247 -14.70 0.14 11.12
CA VAL A 247 -15.38 -0.84 10.26
C VAL A 247 -15.72 -2.10 11.06
N MET A 248 -14.76 -2.66 11.81
CA MET A 248 -15.01 -3.79 12.72
C MET A 248 -16.15 -3.48 13.71
N ALA A 249 -16.16 -2.29 14.31
CA ALA A 249 -17.20 -1.87 15.26
C ALA A 249 -18.60 -1.75 14.62
N VAL A 250 -18.69 -1.32 13.36
CA VAL A 250 -19.96 -1.30 12.61
C VAL A 250 -20.42 -2.74 12.31
N LEU A 251 -19.58 -3.58 11.72
CA LEU A 251 -19.94 -4.97 11.36
C LEU A 251 -20.33 -5.81 12.59
N ALA A 252 -19.65 -5.59 13.72
CA ALA A 252 -19.98 -6.18 15.02
C ALA A 252 -21.39 -5.82 15.51
N VAL A 253 -21.82 -4.56 15.33
CA VAL A 253 -23.14 -4.10 15.79
C VAL A 253 -24.25 -4.45 14.79
N GLU A 254 -23.97 -4.46 13.50
CA GLU A 254 -24.96 -4.73 12.44
C GLU A 254 -25.31 -6.23 12.34
N SER A 255 -24.33 -7.13 12.32
CA SER A 255 -24.56 -8.58 12.15
C SER A 255 -23.92 -9.48 13.19
N GLY A 256 -23.00 -8.97 14.01
CA GLY A 256 -22.13 -9.83 14.82
C GLY A 256 -21.29 -10.78 13.97
N PHE A 257 -20.90 -10.35 12.77
CA PHE A 257 -20.22 -11.15 11.74
C PHE A 257 -20.99 -12.40 11.25
N LYS A 258 -22.33 -12.35 11.25
CA LYS A 258 -23.18 -13.34 10.59
C LYS A 258 -23.28 -13.05 9.08
N LEU A 259 -22.74 -13.95 8.24
CA LEU A 259 -22.69 -13.80 6.78
C LEU A 259 -24.08 -13.77 6.11
N ASP A 260 -24.97 -14.67 6.53
CA ASP A 260 -26.34 -14.86 6.04
C ASP A 260 -27.37 -14.01 6.83
N ALA A 261 -26.94 -12.89 7.42
CA ALA A 261 -27.84 -12.05 8.22
C ALA A 261 -28.86 -11.29 7.36
N THR A 262 -30.16 -11.50 7.63
CA THR A 262 -31.25 -10.69 7.06
C THR A 262 -32.08 -10.07 8.19
N SER A 263 -32.21 -8.74 8.23
CA SER A 263 -33.10 -8.08 9.22
C SER A 263 -34.57 -8.17 8.83
N ARG A 264 -35.45 -7.93 9.80
CA ARG A 264 -36.91 -7.75 9.57
C ARG A 264 -37.27 -6.62 8.59
N LYS A 265 -36.33 -5.70 8.30
CA LYS A 265 -36.48 -4.61 7.33
C LYS A 265 -35.89 -4.98 5.95
N GLY A 266 -35.32 -6.17 5.78
CA GLY A 266 -34.69 -6.64 4.55
C GLY A 266 -33.23 -6.20 4.35
N ALA A 267 -32.56 -5.76 5.42
CA ALA A 267 -31.13 -5.42 5.38
C ALA A 267 -30.28 -6.71 5.34
N MET A 268 -29.19 -6.74 4.57
CA MET A 268 -28.50 -7.98 4.18
C MET A 268 -27.00 -7.98 4.51
N GLY A 269 -26.50 -9.15 4.92
CA GLY A 269 -25.08 -9.47 5.10
C GLY A 269 -24.40 -8.73 6.25
N LEU A 270 -23.06 -8.75 6.24
CA LEU A 270 -22.20 -8.34 7.36
C LEU A 270 -22.46 -6.92 7.90
N GLY A 271 -22.61 -5.94 7.01
CA GLY A 271 -22.88 -4.54 7.34
C GLY A 271 -24.34 -4.13 7.15
N GLN A 272 -25.26 -5.11 7.03
CA GLN A 272 -26.71 -4.91 6.91
C GLN A 272 -27.10 -3.85 5.85
N LEU A 273 -26.69 -4.09 4.61
CA LEU A 273 -27.02 -3.21 3.49
C LEU A 273 -28.49 -3.38 3.09
N MET A 274 -29.25 -2.29 3.08
CA MET A 274 -30.61 -2.28 2.51
C MET A 274 -30.56 -2.56 1.00
N PRO A 275 -31.57 -3.22 0.38
CA PRO A 275 -31.48 -3.64 -1.02
C PRO A 275 -31.28 -2.49 -2.02
N ALA A 276 -31.88 -1.32 -1.75
CA ALA A 276 -31.67 -0.12 -2.56
C ALA A 276 -30.25 0.44 -2.41
N THR A 277 -29.68 0.42 -1.20
CA THR A 277 -28.30 0.86 -0.92
C THR A 277 -27.29 -0.07 -1.58
N ALA A 278 -27.50 -1.39 -1.48
CA ALA A 278 -26.66 -2.39 -2.14
C ALA A 278 -26.59 -2.17 -3.66
N ARG A 279 -27.75 -2.03 -4.32
CA ARG A 279 -27.83 -1.70 -5.76
C ARG A 279 -27.15 -0.38 -6.10
N GLY A 280 -27.39 0.68 -5.32
CA GLY A 280 -26.78 2.00 -5.52
C GLY A 280 -25.25 2.02 -5.36
N LEU A 281 -24.67 1.01 -4.70
CA LEU A 281 -23.22 0.84 -4.54
C LEU A 281 -22.62 -0.17 -5.55
N GLY A 282 -23.45 -0.79 -6.40
CA GLY A 282 -23.00 -1.80 -7.38
C GLY A 282 -22.84 -3.22 -6.83
N VAL A 283 -23.39 -3.51 -5.64
CA VAL A 283 -23.34 -4.85 -5.03
C VAL A 283 -24.30 -5.79 -5.77
N THR A 284 -23.76 -6.86 -6.34
CA THR A 284 -24.55 -7.90 -7.04
C THR A 284 -25.02 -8.99 -6.08
N ASN A 285 -24.24 -9.31 -5.05
CA ASN A 285 -24.62 -10.22 -3.98
C ASN A 285 -24.32 -9.60 -2.61
N ALA A 286 -25.35 -9.19 -1.87
CA ALA A 286 -25.18 -8.60 -0.55
C ALA A 286 -24.85 -9.62 0.56
N TYR A 287 -24.89 -10.93 0.29
CA TYR A 287 -24.40 -11.96 1.20
C TYR A 287 -22.96 -12.39 0.91
N ASP A 288 -22.36 -11.91 -0.19
CA ASP A 288 -20.92 -12.06 -0.40
C ASP A 288 -20.16 -11.16 0.59
N PRO A 289 -19.23 -11.72 1.40
CA PRO A 289 -18.55 -10.94 2.43
C PRO A 289 -17.67 -9.83 1.84
N VAL A 290 -17.03 -10.06 0.69
CA VAL A 290 -16.10 -9.09 0.09
C VAL A 290 -16.86 -7.89 -0.42
N GLN A 291 -17.91 -8.10 -1.23
CA GLN A 291 -18.77 -7.04 -1.75
C GLN A 291 -19.50 -6.27 -0.63
N ASN A 292 -20.00 -6.98 0.38
CA ASN A 292 -20.72 -6.36 1.48
C ASN A 292 -19.81 -5.47 2.34
N ILE A 293 -18.59 -5.93 2.65
CA ILE A 293 -17.59 -5.13 3.37
C ILE A 293 -17.17 -3.93 2.53
N GLU A 294 -16.83 -4.09 1.25
CA GLU A 294 -16.44 -2.98 0.37
C GLU A 294 -17.50 -1.87 0.34
N ALA A 295 -18.76 -2.25 0.13
CA ALA A 295 -19.88 -1.31 0.11
C ALA A 295 -20.13 -0.67 1.49
N SER A 296 -19.98 -1.41 2.59
CA SER A 296 -20.09 -0.86 3.94
C SER A 296 -18.99 0.18 4.23
N VAL A 297 -17.74 -0.10 3.84
CA VAL A 297 -16.63 0.87 3.98
C VAL A 297 -16.88 2.12 3.15
N ARG A 298 -17.31 1.96 1.88
CA ARG A 298 -17.67 3.10 1.00
C ARG A 298 -18.81 3.93 1.59
N LEU A 299 -19.81 3.30 2.20
CA LEU A 299 -20.95 3.97 2.82
C LEU A 299 -20.52 4.75 4.08
N ILE A 300 -19.68 4.15 4.94
CA ILE A 300 -19.06 4.84 6.09
C ILE A 300 -18.24 6.04 5.61
N ARG A 301 -17.40 5.85 4.58
CA ARG A 301 -16.56 6.92 4.01
C ARG A 301 -17.38 8.10 3.52
N GLY A 302 -18.37 7.86 2.66
CA GLY A 302 -19.23 8.93 2.13
C GLY A 302 -20.07 9.63 3.21
N HIS A 303 -20.37 8.95 4.32
CA HIS A 303 -20.99 9.58 5.50
C HIS A 303 -20.00 10.45 6.28
N LEU A 304 -18.76 10.00 6.50
CA LEU A 304 -17.73 10.83 7.14
C LEU A 304 -17.40 12.08 6.32
N GLU A 305 -17.24 11.95 5.00
CA GLU A 305 -17.01 13.07 4.07
C GLU A 305 -18.14 14.10 4.10
N LYS A 306 -19.40 13.63 4.09
CA LYS A 306 -20.59 14.49 4.16
C LYS A 306 -20.67 15.36 5.42
N PHE A 307 -19.99 14.98 6.50
CA PHE A 307 -19.91 15.76 7.74
C PHE A 307 -18.49 16.25 8.05
N SER A 308 -17.61 16.28 7.04
CA SER A 308 -16.32 16.97 7.14
C SER A 308 -16.52 18.46 7.52
N GLY A 309 -15.62 18.99 8.34
CA GLY A 309 -15.77 20.33 8.93
C GLY A 309 -16.57 20.39 10.24
N ARG A 310 -17.16 19.28 10.70
CA ARG A 310 -17.64 19.12 12.09
C ARG A 310 -16.50 18.71 13.03
N SER A 311 -16.71 18.85 14.34
CA SER A 311 -15.77 18.26 15.32
C SER A 311 -15.73 16.74 15.14
N SER A 312 -14.59 16.09 15.40
CA SER A 312 -14.41 14.66 15.08
C SER A 312 -15.45 13.74 15.75
N MET A 313 -15.91 14.10 16.95
CA MET A 313 -16.97 13.36 17.67
C MET A 313 -18.36 13.59 17.06
N GLU A 314 -18.67 14.82 16.65
CA GLU A 314 -19.92 15.15 15.97
C GLU A 314 -19.98 14.53 14.56
N GLN A 315 -18.90 14.63 13.79
CA GLN A 315 -18.74 13.98 12.48
C GLN A 315 -19.02 12.47 12.58
N LEU A 316 -18.38 11.79 13.55
CA LEU A 316 -18.59 10.36 13.78
C LEU A 316 -20.05 10.05 14.17
N ALA A 317 -20.62 10.83 15.10
CA ALA A 317 -22.01 10.64 15.52
C ALA A 317 -23.03 10.83 14.38
N LEU A 318 -22.84 11.84 13.52
CA LEU A 318 -23.68 12.11 12.36
C LEU A 318 -23.51 11.06 11.24
N ALA A 319 -22.28 10.56 11.06
CA ALA A 319 -22.01 9.48 10.11
C ALA A 319 -22.69 8.16 10.54
N LEU A 320 -22.54 7.78 11.81
CA LEU A 320 -23.22 6.60 12.39
C LEU A 320 -24.74 6.76 12.43
N ALA A 321 -25.24 7.98 12.71
CA ALA A 321 -26.67 8.29 12.59
C ALA A 321 -27.19 8.13 11.15
N SER A 322 -26.39 8.55 10.15
CA SER A 322 -26.76 8.42 8.74
C SER A 322 -26.74 6.96 8.27
N TYR A 323 -25.81 6.15 8.79
CA TYR A 323 -25.75 4.71 8.50
C TYR A 323 -27.00 3.99 9.01
N ASN A 324 -27.36 4.21 10.29
CA ASN A 324 -28.48 3.52 10.94
C ASN A 324 -29.87 4.07 10.58
N ALA A 325 -30.05 5.40 10.56
CA ALA A 325 -31.35 6.05 10.37
C ALA A 325 -31.59 6.56 8.94
N GLY A 326 -30.57 6.48 8.08
CA GLY A 326 -30.55 7.10 6.75
C GLY A 326 -30.26 8.60 6.81
N SER A 327 -29.45 9.08 5.86
CA SER A 327 -29.06 10.50 5.83
C SER A 327 -30.23 11.50 5.61
N GLY A 328 -31.39 11.01 5.16
CA GLY A 328 -32.63 11.80 5.11
C GLY A 328 -33.20 12.13 6.49
N ALA A 329 -33.10 11.22 7.47
CA ALA A 329 -33.52 11.48 8.84
C ALA A 329 -32.58 12.48 9.51
N VAL A 330 -31.26 12.31 9.34
CA VAL A 330 -30.26 13.26 9.86
C VAL A 330 -30.48 14.67 9.31
N ARG A 331 -30.76 14.80 8.00
CA ARG A 331 -31.14 16.09 7.38
C ARG A 331 -32.43 16.66 7.97
N LYS A 332 -33.48 15.84 8.13
CA LYS A 332 -34.79 16.28 8.68
C LYS A 332 -34.67 16.87 10.09
N TYR A 333 -33.80 16.30 10.94
CA TYR A 333 -33.61 16.74 12.33
C TYR A 333 -32.43 17.69 12.53
N GLY A 334 -31.70 18.06 11.47
CA GLY A 334 -30.51 18.92 11.57
C GLY A 334 -29.36 18.31 12.39
N GLY A 335 -29.37 17.00 12.63
CA GLY A 335 -28.48 16.33 13.58
C GLY A 335 -28.86 14.87 13.82
N VAL A 336 -28.37 14.28 14.92
CA VAL A 336 -28.75 12.92 15.32
C VAL A 336 -30.25 12.87 15.63
N PRO A 337 -31.06 12.06 14.93
CA PRO A 337 -32.50 12.03 15.14
C PRO A 337 -32.85 11.54 16.56
N PRO A 338 -34.00 11.94 17.12
CA PRO A 338 -34.41 11.59 18.48
C PRO A 338 -34.81 10.10 18.65
N TYR A 339 -34.45 9.23 17.71
CA TYR A 339 -34.76 7.81 17.73
C TYR A 339 -33.90 7.06 18.78
N ARG A 340 -34.56 6.32 19.67
CA ARG A 340 -33.90 5.50 20.70
C ARG A 340 -32.98 4.43 20.08
N GLU A 341 -33.39 3.85 18.96
CA GLU A 341 -32.60 2.89 18.16
C GLU A 341 -31.26 3.50 17.74
N THR A 342 -31.28 4.67 17.09
CA THR A 342 -30.09 5.36 16.59
C THR A 342 -29.17 5.86 17.69
N LYS A 343 -29.72 6.41 18.79
CA LYS A 343 -28.92 6.80 19.96
C LYS A 343 -28.25 5.58 20.65
N ASN A 344 -28.91 4.43 20.66
CA ASN A 344 -28.32 3.17 21.13
C ASN A 344 -27.23 2.67 20.17
N TYR A 345 -27.48 2.73 18.86
CA TYR A 345 -26.54 2.30 17.82
C TYR A 345 -25.21 3.07 17.90
N ILE A 346 -25.26 4.40 17.94
CA ILE A 346 -24.06 5.26 18.05
C ILE A 346 -23.25 4.88 19.31
N ARG A 347 -23.91 4.71 20.46
CA ARG A 347 -23.24 4.29 21.71
C ARG A 347 -22.58 2.92 21.60
N LYS A 348 -23.25 1.93 20.97
CA LYS A 348 -22.69 0.59 20.77
C LYS A 348 -21.46 0.61 19.87
N VAL A 349 -21.54 1.26 18.71
CA VAL A 349 -20.41 1.34 17.77
C VAL A 349 -19.25 2.12 18.37
N ALA A 350 -19.51 3.24 19.06
CA ALA A 350 -18.45 4.00 19.75
C ALA A 350 -17.77 3.19 20.86
N SER A 351 -18.52 2.37 21.61
CA SER A 351 -17.96 1.47 22.63
C SER A 351 -17.07 0.39 22.02
N TRP A 352 -17.48 -0.23 20.91
CA TRP A 352 -16.66 -1.23 20.22
C TRP A 352 -15.43 -0.62 19.55
N TYR A 353 -15.57 0.58 18.97
CA TYR A 353 -14.44 1.27 18.35
C TYR A 353 -13.35 1.62 19.36
N LYS A 354 -13.74 2.12 20.55
CA LYS A 354 -12.85 2.34 21.70
C LYS A 354 -12.14 1.05 22.13
N HIS A 355 -12.89 -0.04 22.32
CA HIS A 355 -12.33 -1.34 22.68
C HIS A 355 -11.28 -1.83 21.66
N PHE A 356 -11.54 -1.69 20.36
CA PHE A 356 -10.56 -2.02 19.31
C PHE A 356 -9.39 -1.04 19.21
N CYS A 357 -9.49 0.16 19.78
CA CYS A 357 -8.38 1.09 19.97
C CYS A 357 -7.54 0.76 21.22
N GLY A 358 -8.00 -0.11 22.12
CA GLY A 358 -7.36 -0.44 23.39
C GLY A 358 -7.77 0.47 24.56
N GLU A 359 -8.92 1.14 24.46
CA GLU A 359 -9.55 1.96 25.52
C GLU A 359 -10.60 1.19 26.34
#